data_AF-A3MWC9-F1
#
_entry.id   AF-A3MWC9-F1
#
_cell.length_a   1.000
_cell.length_b   1.000
_cell.length_c   1.000
_cell.angle_alpha   90.00
_cell.angle_beta   90.00
_cell.angle_gamma   90.00
#
_symmetry.space_group_name_H-M   'P 1'
#
loop_
_entity.id
_entity.type
_entity.pdbx_description
1 polymer ?
#
loop_
_entity_poly.entity_id
_entity_poly.type
_entity_poly.pdbx_seq_one_letter_code
_entity_poly.pdbx_strand_id
1 'polypeptide(L)'
;MSLRLALVAGALAALVQLAFLYYFAAPLAELLHDKLAVVEGEEEYAGWALPLVAMALGAAWAAPFHYLSMRHGVAKTAALMFVAFSLLPGLKWLPTPHGVSYVEPVWWREAVHGAYLLYNLFALLLVLRGGLAAVAGAAALGAGPLLFPSFTLPDKYAGVVPELRALQGLSLASWALFWSSLAILTSIFAPLRRLWRS
;
A
#
# COMPACT_ATOMS: atom_id res chain seq x y z
N MET A 1 -19.13 -2.29 13.33
CA MET A 1 -18.62 -3.65 13.07
C MET A 1 -17.79 -4.15 14.26
N SER A 2 -17.59 -5.45 14.45
CA SER A 2 -16.62 -5.98 15.44
C SER A 2 -15.21 -6.00 14.83
N LEU A 3 -14.16 -6.01 15.67
CA LEU A 3 -12.78 -6.11 15.19
C LEU A 3 -12.56 -7.40 14.37
N ARG A 4 -13.12 -8.54 14.81
CA ARG A 4 -13.01 -9.82 14.09
C ARG A 4 -13.50 -9.74 12.65
N LEU A 5 -14.67 -9.12 12.42
CA LEU A 5 -15.20 -8.92 11.07
C LEU A 5 -14.35 -7.92 10.26
N ALA A 6 -13.72 -6.95 10.92
CA ALA A 6 -12.74 -6.08 10.27
C ALA A 6 -11.52 -6.85 9.76
N LEU A 7 -10.96 -7.72 10.59
CA LEU A 7 -9.80 -8.55 10.23
C LEU A 7 -10.12 -9.45 9.03
N VAL A 8 -11.32 -10.06 9.01
CA VAL A 8 -11.79 -10.86 7.86
C VAL A 8 -11.94 -9.99 6.61
N ALA A 9 -12.57 -8.82 6.73
CA ALA A 9 -12.68 -7.88 5.60
C ALA A 9 -11.30 -7.46 5.06
N GLY A 10 -10.33 -7.25 5.95
CA GLY A 10 -8.93 -6.95 5.60
C GLY A 10 -8.26 -8.08 4.82
N ALA A 11 -8.39 -9.32 5.32
CA ALA A 11 -7.84 -10.48 4.64
C ALA A 11 -8.45 -10.66 3.24
N LEU A 12 -9.77 -10.52 3.10
CA LEU A 12 -10.45 -10.59 1.81
C LEU A 12 -10.03 -9.46 0.86
N ALA A 13 -9.93 -8.23 1.36
CA ALA A 13 -9.45 -7.10 0.56
C ALA A 13 -8.02 -7.31 0.06
N ALA A 14 -7.14 -7.88 0.88
CA ALA A 14 -5.77 -8.19 0.48
C ALA A 14 -5.70 -9.32 -0.56
N LEU A 15 -6.58 -10.32 -0.48
CA LEU A 15 -6.66 -11.35 -1.52
C LEU A 15 -7.13 -10.78 -2.86
N VAL A 16 -8.09 -9.86 -2.84
CA VAL A 16 -8.54 -9.14 -4.05
C VAL A 16 -7.39 -8.30 -4.64
N GLN A 17 -6.66 -7.58 -3.79
CA GLN A 17 -5.47 -6.82 -4.22
C GLN A 17 -4.38 -7.75 -4.79
N LEU A 18 -4.11 -8.87 -4.13
CA LEU A 18 -3.12 -9.86 -4.58
C LEU A 18 -3.50 -10.43 -5.95
N ALA A 19 -4.77 -10.81 -6.15
CA ALA A 19 -5.25 -11.30 -7.44
C ALA A 19 -5.10 -10.25 -8.54
N PHE A 20 -5.40 -8.98 -8.25
CA PHE A 20 -5.17 -7.87 -9.18
C PHE A 20 -3.69 -7.72 -9.54
N LEU A 21 -2.80 -7.72 -8.55
CA LEU A 21 -1.36 -7.60 -8.77
C LEU A 21 -0.82 -8.79 -9.57
N TYR A 22 -1.29 -10.01 -9.29
CA TYR A 22 -0.89 -11.20 -10.01
C TYR A 22 -1.31 -11.15 -11.49
N TYR A 23 -2.52 -10.63 -11.77
CA TYR A 23 -3.03 -10.58 -13.14
C TYR A 23 -2.45 -9.43 -13.97
N PHE A 24 -2.26 -8.25 -13.37
CA PHE A 24 -1.87 -7.05 -14.12
C PHE A 24 -0.41 -6.61 -13.91
N ALA A 25 0.13 -6.78 -12.72
CA ALA A 25 1.48 -6.30 -12.39
C ALA A 25 2.56 -7.37 -12.62
N ALA A 26 2.30 -8.62 -12.26
CA ALA A 26 3.29 -9.71 -12.40
C ALA A 26 3.83 -9.87 -13.83
N PRO A 27 3.01 -9.89 -14.90
CA PRO A 27 3.53 -10.07 -16.26
C PRO A 27 4.46 -8.92 -16.70
N LEU A 28 4.11 -7.70 -16.30
CA LEU A 28 4.90 -6.51 -16.62
C LEU A 28 6.20 -6.48 -15.82
N ALA A 29 6.17 -7.04 -14.62
CA ALA A 29 7.30 -7.11 -13.73
C ALA A 29 8.31 -8.20 -14.11
N GLU A 30 7.83 -9.36 -14.58
CA GLU A 30 8.65 -10.42 -15.19
C GLU A 30 9.35 -9.88 -16.45
N LEU A 31 8.61 -9.20 -17.33
CA LEU A 31 9.19 -8.59 -18.53
C LEU A 31 10.28 -7.55 -18.21
N LEU A 32 10.13 -6.80 -17.11
CA LEU A 32 11.16 -5.89 -16.64
C LEU A 32 12.34 -6.60 -15.99
N HIS A 33 12.09 -7.70 -15.29
CA HIS A 33 13.14 -8.56 -14.76
C HIS A 33 14.03 -9.08 -15.90
N ASP A 34 13.45 -9.68 -16.94
CA ASP A 34 14.20 -10.18 -18.10
C ASP A 34 15.04 -9.09 -18.79
N LYS A 35 14.52 -7.86 -18.86
CA LYS A 35 15.20 -6.72 -19.49
C LYS A 35 16.31 -6.11 -18.65
N LEU A 36 16.22 -6.18 -17.32
CA LEU A 36 17.06 -5.42 -16.40
C LEU A 36 17.93 -6.29 -15.48
N ALA A 37 17.64 -7.60 -15.37
CA ALA A 37 18.37 -8.52 -14.52
C ALA A 37 19.80 -8.71 -15.00
N VAL A 38 20.73 -8.19 -14.19
CA VAL A 38 22.12 -8.63 -14.17
C VAL A 38 22.17 -9.87 -13.30
N VAL A 39 22.34 -11.03 -13.94
CA VAL A 39 22.61 -12.38 -13.42
C VAL A 39 22.89 -12.44 -11.90
N GLU A 40 21.83 -12.44 -11.08
CA GLU A 40 21.88 -12.85 -9.67
C GLU A 40 20.85 -13.97 -9.48
N GLY A 41 21.24 -14.99 -8.71
CA GLY A 41 20.44 -16.19 -8.53
C GLY A 41 19.06 -15.87 -7.94
N GLU A 42 18.03 -16.48 -8.52
CA GLU A 42 16.67 -16.37 -8.02
C GLU A 42 16.57 -16.90 -6.58
N GLU A 43 16.09 -16.08 -5.66
CA GLU A 43 15.63 -16.58 -4.36
C GLU A 43 14.35 -17.40 -4.60
N GLU A 44 14.34 -18.65 -4.13
CA GLU A 44 13.18 -19.53 -4.26
C GLU A 44 12.05 -19.04 -3.35
N TYR A 45 11.09 -18.31 -3.92
CA TYR A 45 9.91 -17.84 -3.18
C TYR A 45 8.89 -18.96 -3.04
N ALA A 46 8.48 -19.23 -1.79
CA ALA A 46 7.37 -20.12 -1.49
C ALA A 46 6.04 -19.50 -1.98
N GLY A 47 5.67 -19.74 -3.25
CA GLY A 47 4.46 -19.16 -3.86
C GLY A 47 3.16 -19.49 -3.11
N TRP A 48 3.11 -20.62 -2.40
CA TRP A 48 1.99 -21.01 -1.55
C TRP A 48 1.82 -20.10 -0.32
N ALA A 49 2.89 -19.43 0.13
CA ALA A 49 2.86 -18.55 1.30
C ALA A 49 2.32 -17.15 0.96
N LEU A 50 2.31 -16.76 -0.32
CA LEU A 50 1.89 -15.41 -0.75
C LEU A 50 0.44 -15.08 -0.33
N PRO A 51 -0.57 -15.96 -0.53
CA PRO A 51 -1.93 -15.68 -0.07
C PRO A 51 -2.03 -15.57 1.46
N LEU A 52 -1.27 -16.38 2.19
CA LEU A 52 -1.27 -16.38 3.66
C LEU A 52 -0.67 -15.08 4.21
N VAL A 53 0.45 -14.65 3.65
CA VAL A 53 1.10 -13.38 4.00
C VAL A 53 0.19 -12.21 3.65
N ALA A 54 -0.42 -12.21 2.45
CA ALA A 54 -1.37 -11.17 2.04
C ALA A 54 -2.56 -11.10 3.01
N MET A 55 -3.17 -12.24 3.36
CA MET A 55 -4.26 -12.28 4.34
C MET A 55 -3.83 -11.74 5.70
N ALA A 56 -2.66 -12.15 6.21
CA ALA A 56 -2.16 -11.70 7.51
C ALA A 56 -1.90 -10.19 7.54
N LEU A 57 -1.26 -9.65 6.50
CA LEU A 57 -0.99 -8.21 6.37
C LEU A 57 -2.29 -7.41 6.15
N GLY A 58 -3.20 -7.91 5.33
CA GLY A 58 -4.52 -7.31 5.12
C GLY A 58 -5.32 -7.22 6.41
N ALA A 59 -5.32 -8.29 7.20
CA ALA A 59 -5.94 -8.30 8.52
C ALA A 59 -5.24 -7.31 9.47
N ALA A 60 -3.91 -7.27 9.48
CA ALA A 60 -3.15 -6.34 10.31
C ALA A 60 -3.51 -4.88 10.00
N TRP A 61 -3.62 -4.50 8.72
CA TRP A 61 -4.02 -3.15 8.30
C TRP A 61 -5.50 -2.84 8.51
N ALA A 62 -6.36 -3.85 8.58
CA ALA A 62 -7.76 -3.65 8.94
C ALA A 62 -7.97 -3.22 10.40
N ALA A 63 -7.04 -3.54 11.31
CA ALA A 63 -7.13 -3.11 12.71
C ALA A 63 -7.05 -1.57 12.88
N PRO A 64 -6.02 -0.85 12.38
CA PRO A 64 -5.98 0.60 12.44
C PRO A 64 -7.08 1.25 11.59
N PHE A 65 -7.45 0.66 10.45
CA PHE A 65 -8.60 1.10 9.65
C PHE A 65 -9.91 1.05 10.45
N HIS A 66 -10.15 -0.05 11.16
CA HIS A 66 -11.34 -0.21 12.00
C HIS A 66 -11.39 0.86 13.09
N TYR A 67 -10.28 1.08 13.78
CA TYR A 67 -10.18 2.08 14.83
C TYR A 67 -10.50 3.50 14.31
N LEU A 68 -9.93 3.89 13.18
CA LEU A 68 -10.13 5.22 12.60
C LEU A 68 -11.53 5.39 11.98
N SER A 69 -12.04 4.36 11.31
CA SER A 69 -13.38 4.40 10.70
C SER A 69 -14.50 4.53 11.72
N MET A 70 -14.33 4.00 12.92
CA MET A 70 -15.27 4.20 14.03
C MET A 70 -15.33 5.66 14.51
N ARG A 71 -14.30 6.48 14.26
CA ARG A 71 -14.21 7.88 14.71
C ARG A 71 -14.50 8.90 13.61
N HIS A 72 -14.12 8.56 12.38
CA HIS A 72 -14.09 9.51 11.26
C HIS A 72 -14.98 9.07 10.08
N GLY A 73 -15.60 7.89 10.17
CA GLY A 73 -16.37 7.29 9.09
C GLY A 73 -15.50 6.45 8.15
N VAL A 74 -16.13 5.44 7.54
CA VAL A 74 -15.46 4.44 6.68
C VAL A 74 -14.86 5.08 5.44
N ALA A 75 -15.64 5.88 4.70
CA ALA A 75 -15.20 6.51 3.45
C ALA A 75 -14.02 7.47 3.66
N LYS A 76 -14.10 8.33 4.68
CA LYS A 76 -13.01 9.26 5.02
C LYS A 76 -11.74 8.51 5.42
N THR A 77 -11.87 7.43 6.19
CA THR A 77 -10.72 6.62 6.61
C THR A 77 -10.07 5.93 5.42
N ALA A 78 -10.86 5.37 4.50
CA ALA A 78 -10.36 4.77 3.27
C ALA A 78 -9.61 5.77 2.40
N ALA A 79 -10.14 6.98 2.22
CA ALA A 79 -9.47 8.04 1.48
C ALA A 79 -8.14 8.45 2.14
N LEU A 80 -8.11 8.59 3.46
CA LEU A 80 -6.88 8.94 4.19
C LEU A 80 -5.83 7.82 4.09
N MET A 81 -6.22 6.57 4.26
CA MET A 81 -5.31 5.44 4.11
C MET A 81 -4.80 5.32 2.68
N PHE A 82 -5.66 5.50 1.68
CA PHE A 82 -5.23 5.56 0.29
C PHE A 82 -4.16 6.64 0.08
N VAL A 83 -4.40 7.86 0.59
CA VAL A 83 -3.41 8.95 0.50
C VAL A 83 -2.11 8.58 1.23
N ALA A 84 -2.18 7.97 2.42
CA ALA A 84 -0.98 7.59 3.18
C ALA A 84 -0.08 6.61 2.41
N PHE A 85 -0.70 5.63 1.77
CA PHE A 85 -0.03 4.56 1.05
C PHE A 85 0.30 4.95 -0.40
N SER A 86 -0.36 5.96 -0.96
CA SER A 86 -0.11 6.46 -2.33
C SER A 86 0.87 7.62 -2.39
N LEU A 87 1.01 8.39 -1.30
CA LEU A 87 2.04 9.41 -1.14
C LEU A 87 3.37 8.86 -0.63
N LEU A 88 3.48 7.55 -0.42
CA LEU A 88 4.79 6.90 -0.38
C LEU A 88 5.52 7.32 -1.66
N PRO A 89 6.81 7.72 -1.61
CA PRO A 89 7.55 8.15 -2.78
C PRO A 89 7.42 7.00 -3.76
N GLY A 90 6.59 7.23 -4.78
CA GLY A 90 6.46 6.26 -5.84
C GLY A 90 7.87 6.12 -6.35
N LEU A 91 8.36 4.88 -6.39
CA LEU A 91 9.46 4.40 -7.25
C LEU A 91 10.85 4.19 -6.62
N LYS A 92 10.87 3.43 -5.54
CA LYS A 92 11.83 2.32 -5.46
C LYS A 92 11.18 0.93 -5.47
N TRP A 93 9.85 0.91 -5.50
CA TRP A 93 9.03 -0.25 -5.24
C TRP A 93 7.91 -0.33 -6.26
N LEU A 94 8.30 -0.66 -7.48
CA LEU A 94 7.37 -1.43 -8.29
C LEU A 94 7.33 -2.83 -7.65
N PRO A 95 6.17 -3.47 -7.56
CA PRO A 95 6.09 -4.88 -7.19
C PRO A 95 6.71 -5.67 -8.33
N THR A 96 8.04 -5.67 -8.41
CA THR A 96 8.77 -6.69 -9.12
C THR A 96 8.91 -7.88 -8.19
N PRO A 97 8.65 -9.12 -8.65
CA PRO A 97 8.93 -10.32 -7.88
C PRO A 97 10.34 -10.34 -7.27
N HIS A 98 11.26 -9.52 -7.81
CA HIS A 98 12.67 -9.46 -7.44
C HIS A 98 13.16 -8.08 -6.96
N GLY A 99 12.27 -7.19 -6.46
CA GLY A 99 12.68 -5.95 -5.76
C GLY A 99 13.79 -5.15 -6.44
N VAL A 100 13.56 -4.67 -7.66
CA VAL A 100 14.61 -4.07 -8.50
C VAL A 100 14.98 -2.65 -8.02
N SER A 101 15.92 -2.63 -7.09
CA SER A 101 16.89 -1.56 -6.89
C SER A 101 18.25 -2.22 -6.75
N TYR A 102 19.01 -2.32 -7.84
CA TYR A 102 20.35 -2.91 -7.91
C TYR A 102 21.43 -2.17 -7.07
N VAL A 103 21.06 -1.20 -6.23
CA VAL A 103 22.00 -0.36 -5.48
C VAL A 103 21.88 -0.52 -3.96
N GLU A 104 20.72 -0.94 -3.44
CA GLU A 104 20.45 -0.97 -1.99
C GLU A 104 19.83 -2.30 -1.55
N PRO A 105 20.20 -2.83 -0.38
CA PRO A 105 19.71 -4.12 0.10
C PRO A 105 18.22 -4.07 0.48
N VAL A 106 17.53 -5.21 0.35
CA VAL A 106 16.07 -5.36 0.59
C VAL A 106 15.65 -4.78 1.94
N TRP A 107 16.36 -5.11 3.02
CA TRP A 107 16.02 -4.67 4.38
C TRP A 107 16.05 -3.14 4.55
N TRP A 108 16.99 -2.46 3.88
CA TRP A 108 17.11 -1.00 3.95
C TRP A 108 15.91 -0.34 3.26
N ARG A 109 15.52 -0.90 2.11
CA ARG A 109 14.37 -0.40 1.36
C ARG A 109 13.06 -0.58 2.14
N GLU A 110 12.88 -1.72 2.80
CA GLU A 110 11.70 -1.99 3.66
C GLU A 110 11.67 -1.06 4.87
N ALA A 111 12.83 -0.84 5.50
CA ALA A 111 12.96 0.10 6.61
C ALA A 111 12.58 1.53 6.20
N VAL A 112 13.05 2.00 5.04
CA VAL A 112 12.70 3.33 4.53
C VAL A 112 11.23 3.41 4.13
N HIS A 113 10.69 2.38 3.48
CA HIS A 113 9.27 2.30 3.15
C HIS A 113 8.40 2.41 4.42
N GLY A 114 8.72 1.61 5.44
CA GLY A 114 8.05 1.66 6.74
C GLY A 114 8.16 3.03 7.41
N ALA A 115 9.35 3.65 7.41
CA ALA A 115 9.55 4.97 7.99
C ALA A 115 8.71 6.04 7.27
N TYR A 116 8.65 6.00 5.94
CA TYR A 116 7.87 6.98 5.17
C TYR A 116 6.36 6.74 5.32
N LEU A 117 5.93 5.49 5.42
CA LEU A 117 4.55 5.17 5.73
C LEU A 117 4.14 5.72 7.10
N LEU A 118 4.99 5.56 8.12
CA LEU A 118 4.77 6.12 9.45
C LEU A 118 4.71 7.66 9.41
N TYR A 119 5.60 8.29 8.63
CA TYR A 119 5.58 9.73 8.39
C TYR A 119 4.24 10.20 7.78
N ASN A 120 3.78 9.55 6.71
CA ASN A 120 2.51 9.88 6.06
C ASN A 120 1.31 9.68 7.00
N LEU A 121 1.30 8.57 7.74
CA LEU A 121 0.25 8.29 8.73
C LEU A 121 0.23 9.35 9.82
N PHE A 122 1.40 9.75 10.33
CA PHE A 122 1.50 10.82 11.31
C PHE A 122 0.99 12.17 10.77
N ALA A 123 1.39 12.54 9.56
CA ALA A 123 0.93 13.75 8.90
C ALA A 123 -0.61 13.76 8.70
N LEU A 124 -1.19 12.61 8.32
CA LEU A 124 -2.64 12.47 8.18
C LEU A 124 -3.38 12.50 9.51
N LEU A 125 -2.78 12.00 10.60
CA LEU A 125 -3.32 12.17 11.94
C LEU A 125 -3.34 13.65 12.36
N LEU A 126 -2.35 14.45 11.93
CA LEU A 126 -2.38 15.90 12.12
C LEU A 126 -3.50 16.56 11.30
N VAL A 127 -3.71 16.12 10.04
CA VAL A 127 -4.85 16.54 9.21
C VAL A 127 -6.18 16.24 9.89
N LEU A 128 -6.30 15.06 10.50
CA LEU A 128 -7.50 14.66 11.24
C LEU A 128 -7.76 15.47 12.52
N ARG A 129 -6.73 16.11 13.11
CA ARG A 129 -6.87 16.97 14.29
C ARG A 129 -7.47 18.34 13.99
N GLY A 130 -7.46 18.79 12.73
CA GLY A 130 -8.02 20.08 12.32
C GLY A 130 -7.16 21.29 12.73
N GLY A 131 -7.65 22.49 12.42
CA GLY A 131 -6.97 23.76 12.77
C GLY A 131 -5.55 23.88 12.18
N LEU A 132 -4.63 24.48 12.94
CA LEU A 132 -3.23 24.64 12.55
C LEU A 132 -2.50 23.30 12.35
N ALA A 133 -2.91 22.25 13.08
CA ALA A 133 -2.35 20.92 12.90
C ALA A 133 -2.66 20.36 11.50
N ALA A 134 -3.83 20.69 10.94
CA ALA A 134 -4.17 20.25 9.59
C ALA A 134 -3.34 20.95 8.52
N VAL A 135 -3.03 22.23 8.70
CA VAL A 135 -2.12 22.97 7.81
C VAL A 135 -0.72 22.37 7.87
N ALA A 136 -0.20 22.10 9.08
CA ALA A 136 1.10 21.47 9.27
C ALA A 136 1.15 20.06 8.67
N GLY A 137 0.10 19.25 8.86
CA GLY A 137 -0.02 17.92 8.28
C GLY A 137 -0.05 17.94 6.75
N ALA A 138 -0.85 18.84 6.16
CA ALA A 138 -0.90 19.01 4.71
C ALA A 138 0.43 19.49 4.13
N ALA A 139 1.10 20.45 4.80
CA ALA A 139 2.41 20.93 4.42
C ALA A 139 3.48 19.82 4.50
N ALA A 140 3.45 18.99 5.55
CA ALA A 140 4.32 17.83 5.65
C ALA A 140 4.10 16.86 4.48
N LEU A 141 2.85 16.49 4.19
CA LEU A 141 2.56 15.61 3.04
C LEU A 141 3.10 16.14 1.71
N GLY A 142 3.07 17.46 1.50
CA GLY A 142 3.65 18.11 0.32
C GLY A 142 5.18 18.24 0.35
N ALA A 143 5.78 18.34 1.55
CA ALA A 143 7.23 18.49 1.72
C ALA A 143 7.98 17.16 1.56
N GLY A 144 7.37 16.03 1.93
CA GLY A 144 8.00 14.70 1.81
C GLY A 144 8.63 14.42 0.43
N PRO A 145 7.88 14.59 -0.68
CA PRO A 145 8.42 14.43 -2.04
C PRO A 145 9.59 15.36 -2.37
N LEU A 146 9.61 16.56 -1.79
CA LEU A 146 10.65 17.58 -2.03
C LEU A 146 11.92 17.33 -1.21
N LEU A 147 11.77 16.78 0.00
CA LEU A 147 12.88 16.51 0.91
C LEU A 147 13.62 15.21 0.55
N PHE A 148 12.96 14.30 -0.18
CA PHE A 148 13.46 12.96 -0.47
C PHE A 148 13.33 12.58 -1.96
N PRO A 149 13.83 13.39 -2.91
CA PRO A 149 13.64 13.18 -4.35
C PRO A 149 14.29 11.89 -4.86
N SER A 150 15.37 11.42 -4.22
CA SER A 150 16.08 10.18 -4.53
C SER A 150 15.28 8.90 -4.22
N PHE A 151 14.14 9.02 -3.55
CA PHE A 151 13.20 7.92 -3.32
C PHE A 151 12.06 7.87 -4.36
N THR A 152 12.02 8.85 -5.26
CA THR A 152 11.17 8.83 -6.45
C THR A 152 11.92 8.21 -7.63
N LEU A 153 11.22 7.91 -8.74
CA LEU A 153 11.81 7.17 -9.87
C LEU A 153 12.82 8.14 -10.37
N PRO A 154 14.07 7.71 -10.50
CA PRO A 154 15.02 8.55 -11.19
C PRO A 154 14.42 8.87 -12.57
N ASP A 155 14.11 10.14 -12.84
CA ASP A 155 13.46 10.58 -14.09
C ASP A 155 14.17 10.04 -15.34
N LYS A 156 15.47 9.75 -15.21
CA LYS A 156 16.31 9.06 -16.19
C LYS A 156 15.73 7.73 -16.69
N TYR A 157 14.94 6.99 -15.89
CA TYR A 157 14.30 5.74 -16.32
C TYR A 157 12.88 5.96 -16.84
N ALA A 158 12.21 7.05 -16.42
CA ALA A 158 10.82 7.34 -16.78
C ALA A 158 10.63 7.59 -18.28
N GLY A 159 11.65 8.13 -18.95
CA GLY A 159 11.65 8.36 -20.40
C GLY A 159 12.14 7.18 -21.24
N VAL A 160 12.75 6.17 -20.61
CA VAL A 160 13.44 5.06 -21.30
C VAL A 160 12.65 3.75 -21.17
N VAL A 161 11.88 3.59 -20.08
CA VAL A 161 11.13 2.37 -19.78
C VAL A 161 9.68 2.71 -19.38
N PRO A 162 8.77 2.89 -20.36
CA PRO A 162 7.36 3.21 -20.11
C PRO A 162 6.65 2.25 -19.16
N GLU A 163 7.07 0.99 -19.13
CA GLU A 163 6.56 -0.07 -18.27
C GLU A 163 6.71 0.27 -16.77
N LEU A 164 7.73 1.06 -16.39
CA LEU A 164 7.89 1.51 -15.01
C LEU A 164 6.74 2.44 -14.59
N ARG A 165 6.29 3.33 -15.48
CA ARG A 165 5.14 4.20 -15.21
C ARG A 165 3.84 3.40 -15.13
N ALA A 166 3.69 2.37 -15.97
CA ALA A 166 2.54 1.48 -15.90
C ALA A 166 2.50 0.70 -14.57
N LEU A 167 3.63 0.17 -14.09
CA LEU A 167 3.69 -0.48 -12.77
C LEU A 167 3.40 0.48 -11.62
N GLN A 168 3.71 1.78 -11.74
CA GLN A 168 3.27 2.76 -10.73
C GLN A 168 1.76 2.94 -10.72
N GLY A 169 1.17 3.07 -11.91
CA GLY A 169 -0.28 3.18 -12.06
C GLY A 169 -0.97 1.95 -11.48
N LEU A 170 -0.40 0.76 -11.71
CA LEU A 170 -0.89 -0.50 -11.15
C LEU A 170 -0.70 -0.56 -9.63
N SER A 171 0.42 -0.07 -9.09
CA SER A 171 0.63 0.03 -7.64
C SER A 171 -0.43 0.94 -6.99
N LEU A 172 -0.66 2.14 -7.54
CA LEU A 172 -1.70 3.06 -7.09
C LEU A 172 -3.10 2.44 -7.19
N ALA A 173 -3.41 1.80 -8.32
CA ALA A 173 -4.68 1.10 -8.53
C ALA A 173 -4.87 -0.04 -7.51
N SER A 174 -3.80 -0.78 -7.18
CA SER A 174 -3.86 -1.86 -6.20
C SER A 174 -4.19 -1.33 -4.80
N TRP A 175 -3.60 -0.20 -4.39
CA TRP A 175 -3.91 0.43 -3.11
C TRP A 175 -5.34 0.97 -3.09
N ALA A 176 -5.77 1.63 -4.17
CA ALA A 176 -7.16 2.08 -4.32
C ALA A 176 -8.13 0.89 -4.20
N LEU A 177 -7.83 -0.23 -4.86
CA LEU A 177 -8.61 -1.46 -4.81
C LEU A 177 -8.66 -2.04 -3.40
N PHE A 178 -7.54 -2.10 -2.68
CA PHE A 178 -7.50 -2.61 -1.31
C PHE A 178 -8.38 -1.77 -0.38
N TRP A 179 -8.16 -0.45 -0.32
CA TRP A 179 -8.87 0.41 0.62
C TRP A 179 -10.35 0.55 0.30
N SER A 180 -10.71 0.59 -1.00
CA SER A 180 -12.12 0.58 -1.42
C SER A 180 -12.80 -0.75 -1.11
N SER A 181 -12.15 -1.88 -1.38
CA SER A 181 -12.67 -3.21 -1.04
C SER A 181 -12.87 -3.37 0.46
N LEU A 182 -11.91 -2.95 1.28
CA LEU A 182 -12.03 -2.96 2.73
C LEU A 182 -13.19 -2.07 3.22
N ALA A 183 -13.37 -0.89 2.62
CA ALA A 183 -14.49 0.01 2.93
C ALA A 183 -15.85 -0.61 2.58
N ILE A 184 -15.96 -1.22 1.40
CA ILE A 184 -17.18 -1.90 0.92
C ILE A 184 -17.51 -3.09 1.83
N LEU A 185 -16.55 -3.98 2.06
CA LEU A 185 -16.72 -5.16 2.92
C LEU A 185 -17.08 -4.74 4.35
N THR A 186 -16.45 -3.71 4.89
CA THR A 186 -16.79 -3.14 6.20
C THR A 186 -18.24 -2.65 6.26
N SER A 187 -18.71 -2.03 5.19
CA SER A 187 -20.08 -1.52 5.07
C SER A 187 -21.09 -2.67 4.95
N ILE A 188 -20.76 -3.70 4.16
CA ILE A 188 -21.55 -4.92 4.00
C ILE A 188 -21.64 -5.73 5.31
N PHE A 189 -20.57 -5.79 6.09
CA PHE A 189 -20.54 -6.51 7.38
C PHE A 189 -21.11 -5.69 8.54
N ALA A 190 -21.38 -4.40 8.36
CA ALA A 190 -21.94 -3.56 9.42
C ALA A 190 -23.27 -4.09 10.02
N PRO A 191 -24.24 -4.60 9.23
CA PRO A 191 -25.48 -5.19 9.72
C PRO A 191 -25.28 -6.48 10.53
N LEU A 192 -24.25 -7.27 10.21
CA LEU A 192 -23.95 -8.55 10.86
C LEU A 192 -23.47 -8.39 12.31
N ARG A 193 -23.20 -7.15 12.76
CA ARG A 193 -22.80 -6.84 14.14
C ARG A 193 -23.82 -7.30 15.19
N ARG A 194 -25.10 -7.43 14.83
CA ARG A 194 -26.16 -7.90 15.74
C ARG A 194 -26.11 -9.40 16.01
N LEU A 195 -25.61 -10.20 15.07
CA LEU A 195 -25.62 -11.67 15.16
C LEU A 195 -24.46 -12.24 15.98
N TRP A 196 -23.37 -11.48 16.17
CA TRP A 196 -22.16 -11.91 16.88
C TRP A 196 -21.99 -11.24 18.26
N ARG A 197 -23.07 -10.66 18.79
CA ARG A 197 -23.16 -10.20 20.19
C ARG A 197 -23.99 -11.14 21.06
N SER A 198 -24.62 -12.14 20.45
CA SER A 198 -25.28 -13.29 21.09
C SER A 198 -24.26 -14.38 21.36
#